data_AF-A0A165ZMN7-F1
#
_entry.id   AF-A0A165ZMN7-F1
#
_cell.length_a   1.000
_cell.length_b   1.000
_cell.length_c   1.000
_cell.angle_alpha   90.00
_cell.angle_beta   90.00
_cell.angle_gamma   90.00
#
_symmetry.space_group_name_H-M   'P 1'
#
loop_
_entity.id
_entity.type
_entity.pdbx_description
1 polymer ?
#
loop_
_entity_poly.entity_id
_entity_poly.type
_entity_poly.pdbx_seq_one_letter_code
_entity_poly.pdbx_strand_id
1 'polypeptide(L)'
;MINHEKTLNYPFSAIVEQDLMKIVLILNLIDFKIGGVLIKGEKGTSKSTAVRALPSILPNQKVVSNCVFSCSPDDLCESCNSKKEDLNVIEKKVEIVELPGFSN
;
A
#
# COMPACT_ATOMS: atom_id res chain seq x y z
N MET A 1 -20.84 10.69 -9.05
CA MET A 1 -19.87 10.27 -10.08
C MET A 1 -18.49 10.61 -9.56
N ILE A 2 -17.85 9.70 -8.82
CA ILE A 2 -16.53 9.96 -8.23
C ILE A 2 -15.51 9.63 -9.32
N ASN A 3 -14.84 10.66 -9.84
CA ASN A 3 -13.71 10.52 -10.74
C ASN A 3 -12.61 9.74 -10.01
N HIS A 4 -12.44 8.47 -10.36
CA HIS A 4 -11.20 7.76 -10.12
C HIS A 4 -10.12 8.45 -10.94
N GLU A 5 -9.43 9.43 -10.35
CA GLU A 5 -8.15 9.89 -10.87
C GLU A 5 -7.26 8.66 -10.99
N LYS A 6 -7.07 8.23 -12.23
CA LYS A 6 -6.11 7.21 -12.61
C LYS A 6 -4.75 7.80 -12.30
N THR A 7 -4.28 7.64 -11.06
CA THR A 7 -2.89 7.93 -10.71
C THR A 7 -2.03 7.15 -11.70
N LEU A 8 -1.38 7.87 -12.61
CA LEU A 8 -0.53 7.34 -13.68
C LEU A 8 0.76 6.83 -13.04
N ASN A 9 0.63 5.79 -12.21
CA ASN A 9 1.77 5.09 -11.65
C ASN A 9 2.34 4.17 -12.72
N TYR A 10 3.66 4.14 -12.81
CA TYR A 10 4.35 3.21 -13.70
C TYR A 10 3.98 1.77 -13.33
N PRO A 11 3.61 0.89 -14.28
CA PRO A 11 3.15 -0.45 -13.96
C PRO A 11 4.28 -1.29 -13.34
N PHE A 12 3.99 -2.01 -12.25
CA PHE A 12 5.00 -2.76 -11.50
C PHE A 12 5.71 -3.81 -12.36
N SER A 13 4.97 -4.45 -13.27
CA SER A 13 5.49 -5.45 -14.21
C SER A 13 6.44 -4.88 -15.27
N ALA A 14 6.39 -3.58 -15.57
CA ALA A 14 7.26 -2.96 -16.57
C ALA A 14 8.63 -2.56 -16.01
N ILE A 15 8.87 -2.73 -14.71
CA ILE A 15 10.18 -2.47 -14.12
C ILE A 15 11.15 -3.54 -14.60
N VAL A 16 12.26 -3.15 -15.22
CA VAL A 16 13.23 -4.08 -15.82
C VAL A 16 14.40 -4.33 -14.86
N GLU A 17 15.02 -5.52 -14.91
CA GLU A 17 16.29 -5.89 -14.24
C GLU A 17 16.37 -5.78 -12.70
N GLN A 18 15.27 -5.48 -12.02
CA GLN A 18 15.23 -5.34 -10.55
C GLN A 18 14.51 -6.52 -9.87
N ASP A 19 14.80 -7.74 -10.29
CA ASP A 19 14.00 -8.92 -9.92
C ASP A 19 14.07 -9.25 -8.42
N LEU A 20 15.25 -9.12 -7.80
CA LEU A 20 15.38 -9.30 -6.35
C LEU A 20 14.52 -8.31 -5.57
N MET A 21 14.51 -7.04 -6.00
CA MET A 21 13.69 -6.01 -5.36
C MET A 21 12.20 -6.30 -5.53
N LYS A 22 11.76 -6.72 -6.72
CA LYS A 22 10.36 -7.10 -6.96
C LYS A 22 9.95 -8.28 -6.08
N ILE A 23 10.78 -9.33 -6.02
CA ILE A 23 10.50 -10.53 -5.23
C ILE A 23 10.34 -10.15 -3.76
N VAL A 24 11.28 -9.40 -3.20
CA VAL A 24 11.24 -9.02 -1.78
C VAL A 24 10.00 -8.16 -1.48
N LEU A 25 9.64 -7.23 -2.36
CA LEU A 25 8.40 -6.44 -2.21
C LEU A 25 7.14 -7.32 -2.26
N ILE A 26 7.05 -8.26 -3.19
CA ILE A 26 5.92 -9.20 -3.28
C ILE A 26 5.85 -10.08 -2.03
N LEU A 27 6.99 -10.61 -1.56
CA LEU A 27 7.03 -11.44 -0.37
C LEU A 27 6.52 -10.70 0.87
N ASN A 28 6.88 -9.42 1.01
CA ASN A 28 6.38 -8.59 2.10
C ASN A 28 4.88 -8.29 2.02
N LEU A 29 4.28 -8.35 0.83
CA LEU A 29 2.83 -8.25 0.68
C LEU A 29 2.09 -9.55 1.06
N ILE A 30 2.79 -10.69 1.03
CA ILE A 30 2.23 -12.00 1.37
C ILE A 30 2.36 -12.27 2.87
N ASP A 31 3.52 -12.00 3.45
CA ASP A 31 3.79 -12.23 4.87
C ASP A 31 4.50 -11.03 5.51
N PHE A 32 3.74 -10.25 6.28
CA PHE A 32 4.26 -9.09 7.01
C PHE A 32 5.24 -9.46 8.14
N LYS A 33 5.34 -10.74 8.54
CA LYS A 33 6.33 -11.19 9.54
C LYS A 33 7.77 -11.13 9.03
N ILE A 34 7.97 -11.03 7.71
CA ILE A 34 9.28 -10.79 7.11
C ILE A 34 9.86 -9.43 7.57
N GLY A 35 9.01 -8.50 7.98
CA GLY A 35 9.39 -7.20 8.53
C GLY A 35 9.38 -6.09 7.48
N GLY A 36 10.39 -5.23 7.51
CA GLY A 36 10.53 -4.11 6.57
C GLY A 36 11.63 -4.35 5.55
N VAL A 37 11.46 -3.81 4.34
CA VAL A 37 12.45 -3.88 3.26
C VAL A 37 13.23 -2.58 3.15
N LEU A 38 14.56 -2.66 3.28
CA LEU A 38 15.43 -1.52 3.02
C LEU A 38 15.99 -1.59 1.60
N ILE A 39 15.53 -0.68 0.73
CA ILE A 39 16.00 -0.59 -0.66
C ILE A 39 17.06 0.51 -0.77
N LYS A 40 18.32 0.13 -0.97
CA LYS A 40 19.44 1.05 -1.22
C LYS A 40 19.85 1.03 -2.70
N GLY A 41 20.41 2.14 -3.17
CA GLY A 41 21.02 2.23 -4.51
C GLY A 41 21.19 3.69 -4.95
N GLU A 42 21.73 3.89 -6.15
CA GLU A 42 22.02 5.22 -6.71
C GLU A 42 20.76 6.02 -7.11
N LYS A 43 20.87 7.35 -7.18
CA LYS A 43 19.76 8.18 -7.68
C LYS A 43 19.44 7.78 -9.13
N GLY A 44 18.16 7.65 -9.46
CA GLY A 44 17.73 7.26 -10.82
C GLY A 44 17.45 5.76 -11.02
N THR A 45 17.64 4.89 -10.02
CA THR A 45 17.35 3.45 -10.15
C THR A 45 15.88 3.07 -9.88
N SER A 46 14.93 3.99 -10.05
CA SER A 46 13.48 3.73 -9.93
C SER A 46 12.98 3.07 -8.61
N LYS A 47 13.73 3.15 -7.51
CA LYS A 47 13.35 2.53 -6.21
C LYS A 47 11.98 2.98 -5.70
N SER A 48 11.76 4.30 -5.62
CA SER A 48 10.50 4.86 -5.13
C SER A 48 9.38 4.71 -6.16
N THR A 49 9.70 4.67 -7.45
CA THR A 49 8.77 4.30 -8.53
C THR A 49 8.24 2.88 -8.34
N ALA A 50 9.11 1.93 -7.97
CA ALA A 50 8.72 0.54 -7.76
C ALA A 50 7.77 0.36 -6.59
N VAL A 51 8.03 1.03 -5.47
CA VAL A 51 7.10 1.04 -4.33
C VAL A 51 5.77 1.67 -4.76
N ARG A 52 5.80 2.81 -5.46
CA ARG A 52 4.60 3.50 -5.98
C ARG A 52 3.78 2.70 -6.98
N ALA A 53 4.39 1.73 -7.64
CA ALA A 53 3.73 0.83 -8.57
C ALA A 53 2.96 -0.30 -7.87
N LEU A 54 3.24 -0.64 -6.61
CA LEU A 54 2.64 -1.79 -5.92
C LEU A 54 1.09 -1.76 -5.84
N PRO A 55 0.43 -0.62 -5.54
CA PRO A 55 -1.04 -0.54 -5.55
C PRO A 55 -1.69 -0.97 -6.87
N SER A 56 -0.95 -0.97 -7.99
CA SER A 56 -1.49 -1.38 -9.29
C SER A 56 -1.74 -2.89 -9.40
N ILE A 57 -1.07 -3.70 -8.58
CA ILE A 57 -1.17 -5.16 -8.59
C ILE A 57 -1.96 -5.73 -7.40
N LEU A 58 -2.32 -4.88 -6.43
CA LEU A 58 -3.08 -5.29 -5.25
C LEU A 58 -4.58 -5.27 -5.53
N PRO A 59 -5.35 -6.23 -4.96
CA PRO A 59 -6.81 -6.20 -5.04
C PRO A 59 -7.37 -5.03 -4.24
N ASN A 60 -8.61 -4.65 -4.56
CA ASN A 60 -9.37 -3.76 -3.68
C ASN A 60 -9.56 -4.42 -2.31
N GLN A 61 -9.50 -3.61 -1.26
CA GLN A 61 -9.67 -4.05 0.13
C GLN A 61 -10.96 -3.49 0.70
N LYS A 62 -11.64 -4.30 1.52
CA LYS A 62 -12.77 -3.84 2.33
C LYS A 62 -12.21 -3.14 3.57
N VAL A 63 -12.53 -1.87 3.73
CA VAL A 63 -12.00 -1.04 4.80
C VAL A 63 -13.14 -0.31 5.50
N VAL A 64 -12.99 -0.09 6.80
CA VAL A 64 -13.91 0.76 7.55
C VAL A 64 -13.75 2.21 7.08
N SER A 65 -14.87 2.83 6.69
CA SER A 65 -14.89 4.23 6.25
C SER A 65 -14.36 5.17 7.33
N ASN A 66 -13.63 6.20 6.92
CA ASN A 66 -13.00 7.20 7.79
C ASN A 66 -11.99 6.65 8.81
N CYS A 67 -11.56 5.38 8.69
CA CYS A 67 -10.46 4.86 9.51
C CYS A 67 -9.11 5.29 8.93
N VAL A 68 -8.30 5.97 9.75
CA VAL A 68 -6.94 6.41 9.37
C VAL A 68 -6.03 5.22 9.04
N PHE A 69 -6.24 4.09 9.71
CA PHE A 69 -5.46 2.86 9.51
C PHE A 69 -6.02 1.96 8.40
N SER A 70 -7.15 2.31 7.80
CA SER A 70 -7.84 1.47 6.80
C SER A 70 -8.05 0.03 7.29
N CYS A 71 -8.43 -0.15 8.57
CA CYS A 71 -8.60 -1.47 9.16
C CYS A 71 -9.72 -2.28 8.47
N SER A 72 -9.58 -3.60 8.48
CA SER A 72 -10.58 -4.53 7.97
C SER A 72 -11.80 -4.58 8.89
N PRO A 73 -13.02 -4.79 8.37
CA PRO A 73 -14.18 -5.10 9.22
C PRO A 73 -14.01 -6.38 10.05
N ASP A 74 -13.16 -7.31 9.61
CA ASP A 74 -12.86 -8.56 10.32
C ASP A 74 -11.79 -8.39 11.40
N ASP A 75 -11.00 -7.31 11.34
CA ASP A 75 -9.91 -7.00 12.27
C ASP A 75 -9.84 -5.49 12.55
N LEU A 76 -10.57 -5.07 13.59
CA LEU A 76 -10.80 -3.68 13.92
C LEU A 76 -9.67 -3.11 14.79
N CYS A 77 -9.19 -1.92 14.44
CA CYS A 77 -8.32 -1.13 15.32
C CYS A 77 -9.10 -0.62 16.54
N GLU A 78 -8.38 -0.21 17.59
CA GLU A 78 -8.97 0.28 18.85
C GLU A 78 -9.99 1.42 18.64
N SER A 79 -9.69 2.37 17.75
CA SER A 79 -10.57 3.50 17.44
C SER A 79 -11.86 3.09 16.71
N CYS A 80 -11.86 2.01 15.92
CA CYS A 80 -13.06 1.50 15.26
C CYS A 80 -13.83 0.53 16.16
N ASN A 81 -13.13 -0.22 17.00
CA ASN A 81 -13.72 -1.16 17.97
C ASN A 81 -14.62 -0.44 18.99
N SER A 82 -14.32 0.82 19.32
CA SER A 82 -15.15 1.67 20.19
C SER A 82 -16.43 2.20 19.51
N LYS A 83 -16.55 2.13 18.18
CA LYS A 83 -17.66 2.69 17.38
C LYS A 83 -18.48 1.63 16.65
N LYS A 84 -18.49 0.39 17.14
CA LYS A 84 -19.02 -0.82 16.45
C LYS A 84 -20.40 -0.65 15.80
N GLU A 85 -21.27 0.19 16.33
CA GLU A 85 -22.66 0.32 15.86
C GLU A 85 -22.80 1.13 14.55
N ASP A 86 -21.82 1.99 14.21
CA ASP A 86 -21.90 2.92 13.07
C ASP A 86 -20.77 2.71 12.03
N LEU A 87 -20.27 1.48 11.89
CA LEU A 87 -19.20 1.18 10.94
C LEU A 87 -19.75 0.97 9.52
N ASN A 88 -19.55 1.94 8.65
CA ASN A 88 -19.79 1.78 7.22
C ASN A 88 -18.52 1.22 6.53
N VAL A 89 -18.67 0.17 5.73
CA VAL A 89 -17.58 -0.52 5.02
C VAL A 89 -17.59 -0.14 3.54
N ILE A 90 -16.42 0.24 3.03
CA ILE A 90 -16.22 0.59 1.63
C ILE A 90 -15.15 -0.29 0.99
N GLU A 91 -15.24 -0.48 -0.33
CA GLU A 91 -14.14 -1.04 -1.10
C GLU A 91 -13.21 0.08 -1.56
N LYS A 92 -11.93 -0.04 -1.23
CA LYS A 92 -10.92 0.96 -1.55
C LYS A 92 -9.68 0.28 -2.12
N LYS A 93 -9.00 0.96 -3.05
CA LYS A 93 -7.66 0.55 -3.47
C LYS A 93 -6.65 0.82 -2.35
N VAL A 94 -5.62 -0.01 -2.30
CA VAL A 94 -4.48 0.21 -1.41
C VAL A 94 -3.81 1.54 -1.77
N GLU A 95 -3.51 2.34 -0.76
CA GLU A 95 -2.80 3.60 -0.90
C GLU A 95 -1.42 3.51 -0.25
N ILE A 96 -0.47 4.26 -0.80
CA ILE A 96 0.86 4.36 -0.21
C ILE A 96 0.87 5.57 0.70
N VAL A 97 1.34 5.35 1.92
CA VAL A 97 1.54 6.39 2.91
C VAL A 97 3.03 6.65 3.04
N GLU A 98 3.42 7.91 2.88
CA GLU A 98 4.77 8.38 3.18
C GLU A 98 4.81 8.85 4.64
N LEU A 99 5.68 8.24 5.45
CA LEU A 99 5.83 8.61 6.85
C LEU A 99 6.72 9.86 6.99
N PRO A 100 6.36 10.81 7.86
CA PRO A 100 7.19 11.98 8.12
C PRO A 100 8.54 11.55 8.71
N GLY A 101 9.64 12.13 8.20
CA GLY A 101 10.99 11.90 8.71
C GLY A 101 11.91 11.04 7.85
N PHE A 102 11.43 10.49 6.73
CA PHE A 102 12.26 9.73 5.77
C PHE A 102 12.51 10.46 4.43
N SER A 103 12.09 11.72 4.31
CA SER A 103 12.48 12.59 3.21
C SER A 103 13.85 13.20 3.50
N ASN A 104 14.90 12.72 2.82
CA ASN A 104 16.14 13.48 2.66
C ASN A 104 15.89 14.76 1.88
#